data_AF-A0A2I0VVR8-F1
#
_entry.id   AF-A0A2I0VVR8-F1
#
_cell.length_a   1.000
_cell.length_b   1.000
_cell.length_c   1.000
_cell.angle_alpha   90.00
_cell.angle_beta   90.00
_cell.angle_gamma   90.00
#
_symmetry.space_group_name_H-M   'P 1'
#
loop_
_entity.id
_entity.type
_entity.pdbx_description
1 polymer ?
#
loop_
_entity_poly.entity_id
_entity_poly.type
_entity_poly.pdbx_seq_one_letter_code
_entity_poly.pdbx_strand_id
1 'polypeptide(L)'
;MDPSWKETVVVLIPKVTCSDHPSKFRPISLCQTIYKVVAKILVNRLKGVLPLIISEEQAAFVPGRSITTHCLLGQELIHKFKVSKAARGFFSLKVDMEQAYDKMSWRTLEIVLGRLGIPPRFGAWVLSCVMGPKFFILTNGKFSNVINAECGFRQGCPLSPYLFILCSELLSAHFKHNFGEMGVPISLGGPPVSHLLYADDILFFAGASLVNARKVTSILTDYCSWTGQQVNRTKSAVLFSKRTPSTMKARLTKLLGCCRVDEFEYLGIKFAMRRLTRLDFSPLVQRARAHTLGWGSDISQWLVR
;
A
#
# COMPACT_ATOMS: atom_id res chain seq x y z
N MET A 1 -5.63 -19.32 21.66
CA MET A 1 -5.63 -20.02 20.36
C MET A 1 -4.58 -21.10 20.45
N ASP A 2 -4.85 -22.31 19.98
CA ASP A 2 -3.85 -23.39 19.97
C ASP A 2 -2.59 -22.92 19.22
N PRO A 3 -1.38 -22.99 19.82
CA PRO A 3 -0.14 -22.57 19.17
C PRO A 3 0.11 -23.22 17.81
N SER A 4 -0.32 -24.48 17.62
CA SER A 4 -0.17 -25.22 16.38
C SER A 4 -0.89 -24.54 15.21
N TRP A 5 -1.98 -23.80 15.46
CA TRP A 5 -2.75 -23.11 14.41
C TRP A 5 -1.99 -21.94 13.79
N LYS A 6 -0.88 -21.51 14.40
CA LYS A 6 -0.02 -20.43 13.92
C LYS A 6 1.16 -20.94 13.10
N GLU A 7 1.37 -22.25 13.03
CA GLU A 7 2.34 -22.86 12.12
C GLU A 7 1.88 -22.62 10.68
N THR A 8 2.78 -22.01 9.91
CA THR A 8 2.48 -21.51 8.57
C THR A 8 3.55 -21.98 7.60
N VAL A 9 3.12 -22.69 6.56
CA VAL A 9 4.00 -23.02 5.44
C VAL A 9 4.08 -21.83 4.49
N VAL A 10 5.28 -21.42 4.12
CA VAL A 10 5.53 -20.34 3.18
C VAL A 10 5.96 -20.94 1.85
N VAL A 11 5.22 -20.64 0.78
CA VAL A 11 5.55 -21.00 -0.59
C VAL A 11 6.03 -19.77 -1.34
N LEU A 12 7.06 -19.92 -2.17
CA LEU A 12 7.63 -18.84 -2.96
C LEU A 12 7.03 -18.84 -4.37
N ILE A 13 6.23 -17.83 -4.70
CA ILE A 13 5.67 -17.64 -6.04
C ILE A 13 6.57 -16.69 -6.85
N PRO A 14 7.07 -17.07 -8.03
CA PRO A 14 7.86 -16.17 -8.88
C PRO A 14 7.04 -14.93 -9.29
N LYS A 15 7.64 -13.73 -9.20
CA LYS A 15 7.05 -12.48 -9.72
C LYS A 15 7.31 -12.29 -11.20
N VAL A 16 8.40 -12.86 -11.71
CA VAL A 16 8.86 -12.76 -13.09
C VAL A 16 9.32 -14.12 -13.60
N THR A 17 9.30 -14.31 -14.92
CA THR A 17 9.91 -15.47 -15.58
C THR A 17 11.41 -15.52 -15.27
N CYS A 18 11.96 -16.73 -15.08
CA CYS A 18 13.37 -16.96 -14.76
C CYS A 18 13.84 -16.20 -13.49
N SER A 19 13.14 -16.42 -12.38
CA SER A 19 13.50 -15.82 -11.08
C SER A 19 14.72 -16.53 -10.46
N ASP A 20 15.83 -15.80 -10.32
CA ASP A 20 17.14 -16.25 -9.82
C ASP A 20 17.48 -15.74 -8.40
N HIS A 21 16.79 -14.70 -7.94
CA HIS A 21 17.03 -14.06 -6.65
C HIS A 21 15.79 -14.05 -5.74
N PRO A 22 15.92 -14.18 -4.40
CA PRO A 22 14.80 -14.17 -3.46
C PRO A 22 13.86 -12.95 -3.59
N SER A 23 14.40 -11.78 -3.93
CA SER A 23 13.64 -10.53 -4.12
C SER A 23 12.60 -10.62 -5.26
N LYS A 24 12.84 -11.51 -6.24
CA LYS A 24 11.96 -11.80 -7.36
C LYS A 24 10.85 -12.80 -7.00
N PHE A 25 10.81 -13.33 -5.78
CA PHE A 25 9.72 -14.17 -5.30
C PHE A 25 8.77 -13.39 -4.39
N ARG A 26 7.51 -13.82 -4.36
CA ARG A 26 6.49 -13.40 -3.42
C ARG A 26 6.23 -14.55 -2.43
N PRO A 27 6.50 -14.37 -1.14
CA PRO A 27 6.18 -15.38 -0.15
C PRO A 27 4.66 -15.40 0.09
N ILE A 28 4.04 -16.57 -0.01
CA ILE A 28 2.63 -16.77 0.33
C ILE A 28 2.54 -17.69 1.54
N SER A 29 1.91 -17.18 2.60
CA SER A 29 1.63 -17.88 3.84
C SER A 29 0.40 -18.77 3.71
N LEU A 30 0.63 -20.08 3.61
CA LEU A 30 -0.41 -21.10 3.68
C LEU A 30 -0.79 -21.33 5.15
N CYS A 31 -1.77 -20.55 5.61
CA CYS A 31 -2.33 -20.71 6.95
C CYS A 31 -3.26 -21.94 7.03
N GLN A 32 -3.34 -22.56 8.20
CA GLN A 32 -4.26 -23.68 8.45
C GLN A 32 -5.72 -23.30 8.22
N THR A 33 -6.55 -24.27 7.83
CA THR A 33 -7.97 -24.06 7.53
C THR A 33 -8.75 -23.56 8.74
N ILE A 34 -8.54 -24.15 9.91
CA ILE A 34 -9.24 -23.75 11.14
C ILE A 34 -8.90 -22.30 11.53
N TYR A 35 -7.63 -21.91 11.39
CA TYR A 35 -7.20 -20.52 11.54
C TYR A 35 -7.92 -19.59 10.56
N LYS A 36 -8.03 -19.98 9.28
CA LYS A 36 -8.71 -19.17 8.25
C LYS A 36 -10.19 -18.95 8.58
N VAL A 37 -10.88 -19.95 9.14
CA VAL A 37 -12.27 -19.83 9.59
C VAL A 37 -12.38 -18.78 10.71
N VAL A 38 -11.55 -18.89 11.75
CA VAL A 38 -11.53 -17.93 12.86
C VAL A 38 -11.20 -16.51 12.36
N ALA A 39 -10.14 -16.38 11.55
CA ALA A 39 -9.75 -15.12 10.94
C ALA A 39 -10.89 -14.50 10.13
N LYS A 40 -11.65 -15.32 9.39
CA LYS A 40 -12.81 -14.86 8.60
C LYS A 40 -13.94 -14.33 9.49
N ILE A 41 -14.24 -15.00 10.60
CA ILE A 41 -15.25 -14.54 11.58
C ILE A 41 -14.85 -13.17 12.14
N LEU A 42 -13.58 -13.00 12.53
CA LEU A 42 -13.06 -11.73 13.05
C LEU A 42 -13.13 -10.63 11.99
N VAL A 43 -12.72 -10.91 10.75
CA VAL A 43 -12.82 -9.96 9.62
C VAL A 43 -14.26 -9.52 9.40
N ASN A 44 -15.21 -10.45 9.38
CA ASN A 44 -16.61 -10.10 9.12
C ASN A 44 -17.18 -9.16 10.20
N ARG A 45 -16.76 -9.31 11.46
CA ARG A 45 -17.11 -8.36 12.54
C ARG A 45 -16.43 -7.02 12.37
N LEU A 46 -15.13 -7.01 12.06
CA LEU A 46 -14.35 -5.78 11.87
C LEU A 46 -14.87 -4.95 10.71
N LYS A 47 -15.26 -5.58 9.59
CA LYS A 47 -15.75 -4.91 8.39
C LYS A 47 -16.89 -3.93 8.63
N GLY A 48 -17.78 -4.23 9.57
CA GLY A 48 -18.92 -3.37 9.90
C GLY A 48 -18.51 -2.01 10.48
N VAL A 49 -17.33 -1.91 11.09
CA VAL A 49 -16.85 -0.68 11.74
C VAL A 49 -15.77 0.04 10.95
N LEU A 50 -15.13 -0.60 9.96
CA LEU A 50 -14.03 0.00 9.19
C LEU A 50 -14.38 1.36 8.57
N PRO A 51 -15.56 1.58 7.94
CA PRO A 51 -15.89 2.89 7.37
C PRO A 51 -15.97 4.01 8.40
N LEU A 52 -16.21 3.69 9.68
CA LEU A 52 -16.32 4.66 10.78
C LEU A 52 -14.97 5.05 11.37
N ILE A 53 -13.99 4.13 11.35
CA ILE A 53 -12.71 4.28 12.05
C ILE A 53 -11.51 4.51 11.13
N ILE A 54 -11.67 4.31 9.81
CA ILE A 54 -10.62 4.52 8.80
C ILE A 54 -10.93 5.78 8.00
N SER A 55 -9.94 6.65 7.84
CA SER A 55 -10.01 7.90 7.06
C SER A 55 -10.33 7.66 5.58
N GLU A 56 -11.01 8.60 4.91
CA GLU A 56 -11.48 8.46 3.52
C GLU A 56 -10.34 8.31 2.50
N GLU A 57 -9.15 8.79 2.88
CA GLU A 57 -7.90 8.67 2.13
C GLU A 57 -7.40 7.24 1.98
N GLN A 58 -8.00 6.24 2.65
CA GLN A 58 -7.73 4.82 2.44
C GLN A 58 -8.84 4.13 1.65
N ALA A 59 -8.60 3.78 0.38
CA ALA A 59 -9.61 3.08 -0.43
C ALA A 59 -9.56 1.56 -0.27
N ALA A 60 -8.38 0.98 0.02
CA ALA A 60 -8.24 -0.47 0.01
C ALA A 60 -8.95 -1.12 1.20
N PHE A 61 -9.59 -2.26 0.94
CA PHE A 61 -10.18 -3.15 1.95
C PHE A 61 -11.28 -2.55 2.85
N VAL A 62 -11.74 -1.33 2.58
CA VAL A 62 -12.87 -0.73 3.29
C VAL A 62 -14.16 -0.92 2.46
N PRO A 63 -15.22 -1.53 3.02
CA PRO A 63 -16.48 -1.71 2.31
C PRO A 63 -17.05 -0.39 1.79
N GLY A 64 -17.57 -0.40 0.56
CA GLY A 64 -18.15 0.79 -0.08
C GLY A 64 -17.15 1.75 -0.72
N ARG A 65 -15.85 1.53 -0.59
CA ARG A 65 -14.82 2.34 -1.26
C ARG A 65 -14.37 1.70 -2.57
N SER A 66 -14.12 2.54 -3.58
CA SER A 66 -13.74 2.11 -4.93
C SER A 66 -12.34 2.57 -5.29
N ILE A 67 -11.55 1.65 -5.83
CA ILE A 67 -10.23 1.93 -6.41
C ILE A 67 -10.34 2.98 -7.53
N THR A 68 -11.42 2.94 -8.30
CA THR A 68 -11.65 3.86 -9.42
C THR A 68 -11.75 5.30 -8.95
N THR A 69 -12.41 5.55 -7.81
CA THR A 69 -12.56 6.90 -7.25
C THR A 69 -11.21 7.50 -6.89
N HIS A 70 -10.34 6.74 -6.22
CA HIS A 70 -8.98 7.20 -5.89
C HIS A 70 -8.12 7.40 -7.13
N CYS A 71 -8.21 6.51 -8.10
CA CYS A 71 -7.53 6.66 -9.38
C CYS A 71 -7.95 7.95 -10.12
N LEU A 72 -9.26 8.22 -10.19
CA LEU A 72 -9.80 9.45 -10.79
C LEU A 72 -9.31 10.69 -10.03
N LEU A 73 -9.36 10.67 -8.70
CA LEU A 73 -8.88 11.76 -7.87
C LEU A 73 -7.39 12.05 -8.10
N GLY A 74 -6.58 11.00 -8.16
CA GLY A 74 -5.16 11.09 -8.50
C GLY A 74 -4.93 11.67 -9.90
N GLN A 75 -5.71 11.23 -10.89
CA GLN A 75 -5.62 11.76 -12.25
C GLN A 75 -5.99 13.25 -12.32
N GLU A 76 -7.03 13.68 -11.62
CA GLU A 76 -7.44 15.09 -11.52
C GLU A 76 -6.34 15.95 -10.87
N LEU A 77 -5.68 15.43 -9.84
CA LEU A 77 -4.53 16.10 -9.22
C LEU A 77 -3.36 16.25 -10.19
N ILE A 78 -3.01 15.19 -10.94
CA ILE A 78 -1.98 15.27 -11.98
C ILE A 78 -2.40 16.20 -13.13
N HIS A 79 -3.67 16.23 -13.50
CA HIS A 79 -4.19 17.20 -14.46
C HIS A 79 -3.96 18.63 -13.96
N LYS A 80 -4.29 18.90 -12.69
CA LYS A 80 -4.04 20.19 -12.05
C LYS A 80 -2.56 20.58 -12.07
N PHE A 81 -1.64 19.63 -11.91
CA PHE A 81 -0.20 19.87 -11.99
C PHE A 81 0.26 20.35 -13.38
N LYS A 82 -0.48 19.98 -14.44
CA LYS A 82 -0.21 20.39 -15.82
C LYS A 82 -0.73 21.80 -16.11
N VAL A 83 -1.94 22.11 -15.64
CA VAL A 83 -2.67 23.33 -16.04
C VAL A 83 -2.54 24.49 -15.05
N SER A 84 -2.23 24.23 -13.78
CA SER A 84 -2.18 25.26 -12.74
C SER A 84 -1.16 26.36 -13.07
N LYS A 85 -1.57 27.61 -12.83
CA LYS A 85 -0.73 28.80 -12.93
C LYS A 85 -0.02 29.18 -11.63
N ALA A 86 -0.18 28.38 -10.56
CA ALA A 86 0.43 28.65 -9.26
C ALA A 86 1.96 28.81 -9.38
N ALA A 87 2.49 29.94 -8.93
CA ALA A 87 3.89 30.33 -9.14
C ALA A 87 4.91 29.31 -8.61
N ARG A 88 4.60 28.68 -7.46
CA ARG A 88 5.48 27.67 -6.84
C ARG A 88 5.24 26.25 -7.38
N GLY A 89 4.08 25.99 -7.97
CA GLY A 89 3.66 24.65 -8.40
C GLY A 89 3.43 23.68 -7.24
N PHE A 90 3.25 22.40 -7.58
CA PHE A 90 2.98 21.30 -6.66
C PHE A 90 3.97 20.14 -6.89
N PHE A 91 4.05 19.23 -5.91
CA PHE A 91 4.71 17.94 -6.05
C PHE A 91 3.80 16.81 -5.60
N SER A 92 4.00 15.65 -6.20
CA SER A 92 3.39 14.38 -5.83
C SER A 92 4.49 13.41 -5.52
N LEU A 93 4.44 12.77 -4.36
CA LEU A 93 5.43 11.81 -3.90
C LEU A 93 4.76 10.44 -3.83
N LYS A 94 5.18 9.52 -4.70
CA LYS A 94 4.88 8.11 -4.59
C LYS A 94 5.87 7.46 -3.63
N VAL A 95 5.36 6.89 -2.55
CA VAL A 95 6.17 6.18 -1.57
C VAL A 95 5.95 4.68 -1.73
N ASP A 96 7.06 3.96 -1.85
CA ASP A 96 7.11 2.50 -1.82
C ASP A 96 7.68 2.09 -0.46
N MET A 97 6.98 1.22 0.26
CA MET A 97 7.43 0.70 1.56
C MET A 97 8.13 -0.65 1.36
N GLU A 98 9.31 -0.81 1.94
CA GLU A 98 10.04 -2.07 1.91
C GLU A 98 9.30 -3.15 2.67
N GLN A 99 8.88 -4.21 1.98
CA GLN A 99 8.24 -5.39 2.59
C GLN A 99 7.16 -4.97 3.62
N ALA A 100 6.25 -4.10 3.18
CA ALA A 100 5.35 -3.36 4.07
C ALA A 100 4.61 -4.25 5.09
N TYR A 101 4.15 -5.42 4.64
CA TYR A 101 3.48 -6.39 5.50
C TYR A 101 4.45 -7.06 6.48
N ASP A 102 5.65 -7.45 6.04
CA ASP A 102 6.59 -8.23 6.84
C ASP A 102 7.23 -7.42 7.98
N LYS A 103 7.31 -6.08 7.85
CA LYS A 103 7.92 -5.20 8.85
C LYS A 103 6.96 -4.64 9.90
N MET A 104 5.65 -4.85 9.77
CA MET A 104 4.66 -4.19 10.65
C MET A 104 4.74 -4.68 12.10
N SER A 105 4.94 -3.77 13.04
CA SER A 105 5.05 -4.07 14.47
C SER A 105 3.71 -4.49 15.10
N TRP A 106 3.72 -5.60 15.84
CA TRP A 106 2.56 -6.06 16.60
C TRP A 106 2.24 -5.19 17.81
N ARG A 107 3.27 -4.61 18.44
CA ARG A 107 3.07 -3.63 19.51
C ARG A 107 2.28 -2.42 19.02
N THR A 108 2.53 -2.01 17.78
CA THR A 108 1.82 -0.90 17.15
C THR A 108 0.37 -1.27 16.89
N LEU A 109 0.12 -2.48 16.41
CA LEU A 109 -1.24 -2.99 16.27
C LEU A 109 -1.99 -3.00 17.61
N GLU A 110 -1.37 -3.49 18.69
CA GLU A 110 -1.97 -3.51 20.03
C GLU A 110 -2.37 -2.09 20.48
N ILE A 111 -1.47 -1.12 20.35
CA ILE A 111 -1.73 0.29 20.70
C ILE A 111 -2.85 0.85 19.83
N VAL A 112 -2.83 0.61 18.52
CA VAL A 112 -3.85 1.09 17.56
C VAL A 112 -5.22 0.53 17.89
N LEU A 113 -5.33 -0.78 18.18
CA LEU A 113 -6.60 -1.40 18.57
C LEU A 113 -7.19 -0.72 19.81
N GLY A 114 -6.36 -0.44 20.82
CA GLY A 114 -6.79 0.29 22.01
C GLY A 114 -7.22 1.73 21.70
N ARG A 115 -6.46 2.46 20.88
CA ARG A 115 -6.74 3.85 20.50
C ARG A 115 -8.00 4.01 19.65
N LEU A 116 -8.31 3.01 18.82
CA LEU A 116 -9.54 2.96 18.02
C LEU A 116 -10.77 2.49 18.82
N GLY A 117 -10.61 2.23 20.12
CA GLY A 117 -11.72 1.81 21.00
C GLY A 117 -12.19 0.37 20.73
N ILE A 118 -11.37 -0.47 20.08
CA ILE A 118 -11.71 -1.87 19.88
C ILE A 118 -11.80 -2.57 21.23
N PRO A 119 -12.89 -3.32 21.53
CA PRO A 119 -13.05 -3.96 22.83
C PRO A 119 -11.85 -4.85 23.19
N PRO A 120 -11.29 -4.77 24.42
CA PRO A 120 -10.06 -5.47 24.79
C PRO A 120 -10.10 -6.98 24.51
N ARG A 121 -11.25 -7.61 24.74
CA ARG A 121 -11.46 -9.03 24.45
C ARG A 121 -11.35 -9.36 22.95
N PHE A 122 -11.91 -8.51 22.09
CA PHE A 122 -11.80 -8.67 20.65
C PHE A 122 -10.37 -8.41 20.17
N GLY A 123 -9.72 -7.37 20.69
CA GLY A 123 -8.32 -7.08 20.44
C GLY A 123 -7.40 -8.24 20.81
N ALA A 124 -7.61 -8.87 21.97
CA ALA A 124 -6.86 -10.04 22.39
C ALA A 124 -7.03 -11.24 21.44
N TRP A 125 -8.22 -11.46 20.88
CA TRP A 125 -8.44 -12.50 19.87
C TRP A 125 -7.69 -12.19 18.56
N VAL A 126 -7.70 -10.93 18.12
CA VAL A 126 -6.95 -10.48 16.94
C VAL A 126 -5.45 -10.67 17.14
N LEU A 127 -4.90 -10.21 18.27
CA LEU A 127 -3.48 -10.34 18.60
C LEU A 127 -3.06 -11.82 18.70
N SER A 128 -3.88 -12.65 19.34
CA SER A 128 -3.66 -14.10 19.42
C SER A 128 -3.56 -14.77 18.05
N CYS A 129 -4.22 -14.21 17.02
CA CYS A 129 -4.14 -14.74 15.66
C CYS A 129 -2.80 -14.41 15.00
N VAL A 130 -2.23 -13.22 15.24
CA VAL A 130 -1.10 -12.71 14.43
C VAL A 130 0.24 -12.70 15.13
N MET A 131 0.29 -12.77 16.46
CA MET A 131 1.54 -12.73 17.21
C MET A 131 2.21 -14.10 17.31
N GLY A 132 3.52 -14.11 17.10
CA GLY A 132 4.40 -15.27 17.17
C GLY A 132 3.98 -16.45 16.29
N PRO A 133 3.73 -16.27 14.96
CA PRO A 133 3.64 -17.39 14.05
C PRO A 133 5.01 -18.02 13.83
N LYS A 134 4.97 -19.31 13.53
CA LYS A 134 6.13 -20.10 13.13
C LYS A 134 6.06 -20.34 11.63
N PHE A 135 7.11 -20.00 10.91
CA PHE A 135 7.19 -20.19 9.47
C PHE A 135 8.09 -21.36 9.09
N PHE A 136 7.66 -22.11 8.07
CA PHE A 136 8.46 -23.12 7.39
C PHE A 136 8.46 -22.79 5.91
N ILE A 137 9.63 -22.56 5.31
CA ILE A 137 9.72 -22.32 3.87
C ILE A 137 9.70 -23.67 3.16
N LEU A 138 8.77 -23.84 2.22
CA LEU A 138 8.70 -25.03 1.38
C LEU A 138 9.48 -24.80 0.09
N THR A 139 10.58 -25.51 -0.08
CA THR A 139 11.43 -25.48 -1.29
C THR A 139 11.68 -26.90 -1.78
N ASN A 140 11.37 -27.18 -3.04
CA ASN A 140 11.59 -28.50 -3.67
C ASN A 140 11.05 -29.68 -2.84
N GLY A 141 9.85 -29.53 -2.27
CA GLY A 141 9.18 -30.57 -1.47
C GLY A 141 9.73 -30.73 -0.04
N LYS A 142 10.71 -29.92 0.38
CA LYS A 142 11.30 -29.98 1.73
C LYS A 142 11.02 -28.70 2.51
N PHE A 143 10.78 -28.86 3.81
CA PHE A 143 10.64 -27.74 4.74
C PHE A 143 12.01 -27.26 5.22
N SER A 144 12.14 -25.94 5.38
CA SER A 144 13.25 -25.33 6.09
C SER A 144 13.20 -25.58 7.60
N ASN A 145 14.24 -25.15 8.30
CA ASN A 145 14.17 -24.94 9.74
C ASN A 145 13.06 -23.94 10.09
N VAL A 146 12.55 -24.03 11.32
CA VAL A 146 11.54 -23.11 11.84
C VAL A 146 12.09 -21.69 11.92
N ILE A 147 11.30 -20.74 11.42
CA ILE A 147 11.56 -19.31 11.57
C ILE A 147 10.49 -18.76 12.50
N ASN A 148 10.90 -18.28 13.68
CA ASN A 148 10.00 -17.62 14.61
C ASN A 148 9.87 -16.15 14.19
N ALA A 149 8.65 -15.71 13.92
CA ALA A 149 8.43 -14.31 13.60
C ALA A 149 8.40 -13.45 14.88
N GLU A 150 8.87 -12.22 14.76
CA GLU A 150 8.82 -11.21 15.82
C GLU A 150 7.97 -9.99 15.44
N CYS A 151 7.68 -9.85 14.15
CA CYS A 151 6.81 -8.82 13.59
C CYS A 151 6.18 -9.31 12.28
N GLY A 152 5.38 -8.43 11.68
CA GLY A 152 4.83 -8.59 10.36
C GLY A 152 3.47 -9.27 10.31
N PHE A 153 2.81 -9.10 9.17
CA PHE A 153 1.52 -9.69 8.86
C PHE A 153 1.67 -10.67 7.70
N ARG A 154 1.13 -11.88 7.88
CA ARG A 154 1.22 -12.97 6.91
C ARG A 154 0.59 -12.60 5.57
N GLN A 155 1.36 -12.65 4.49
CA GLN A 155 0.85 -12.47 3.13
C GLN A 155 -0.01 -13.68 2.72
N GLY A 156 -1.29 -13.46 2.39
CA GLY A 156 -2.24 -14.54 2.12
C GLY A 156 -3.11 -14.95 3.33
N CYS A 157 -2.88 -14.35 4.50
CA CYS A 157 -3.80 -14.47 5.62
C CYS A 157 -5.04 -13.59 5.41
N PRO A 158 -6.27 -14.08 5.69
CA PRO A 158 -7.50 -13.30 5.52
C PRO A 158 -7.58 -12.02 6.36
N LEU A 159 -6.94 -12.02 7.54
CA LEU A 159 -7.02 -10.93 8.51
C LEU A 159 -5.99 -9.83 8.24
N SER A 160 -4.80 -10.20 7.76
CA SER A 160 -3.66 -9.30 7.54
C SER A 160 -3.98 -7.99 6.80
N PRO A 161 -4.72 -7.98 5.68
CA PRO A 161 -4.99 -6.74 4.94
C PRO A 161 -5.77 -5.71 5.77
N TYR A 162 -6.69 -6.18 6.62
CA TYR A 162 -7.51 -5.29 7.45
C TYR A 162 -6.73 -4.74 8.64
N LEU A 163 -5.84 -5.55 9.23
CA LEU A 163 -4.96 -5.08 10.30
C LEU A 163 -3.92 -4.09 9.78
N PHE A 164 -3.46 -4.29 8.54
CA PHE A 164 -2.57 -3.36 7.87
C PHE A 164 -3.19 -1.97 7.79
N ILE A 165 -4.42 -1.86 7.26
CA ILE A 165 -5.07 -0.55 7.12
C ILE A 165 -5.40 0.10 8.46
N LEU A 166 -5.65 -0.67 9.53
CA LEU A 166 -5.78 -0.11 10.89
C LEU A 166 -4.49 0.56 11.33
N CYS A 167 -3.34 -0.07 11.12
CA CYS A 167 -2.04 0.53 11.45
C CYS A 167 -1.73 1.72 10.51
N SER A 168 -2.05 1.62 9.22
CA SER A 168 -1.84 2.71 8.26
C SER A 168 -2.69 3.95 8.56
N GLU A 169 -3.80 3.82 9.31
CA GLU A 169 -4.58 4.96 9.79
C GLU A 169 -3.74 5.95 10.61
N LEU A 170 -2.68 5.50 11.28
CA LEU A 170 -1.73 6.37 11.98
C LEU A 170 -1.15 7.44 11.06
N LEU A 171 -0.91 7.12 9.79
CA LEU A 171 -0.41 8.07 8.80
C LEU A 171 -1.45 9.17 8.55
N SER A 172 -2.68 8.80 8.22
CA SER A 172 -3.78 9.73 7.95
C SER A 172 -4.12 10.59 9.17
N ALA A 173 -4.17 9.98 10.36
CA ALA A 173 -4.39 10.67 11.63
C ALA A 173 -3.27 11.68 11.94
N HIS A 174 -2.00 11.30 11.71
CA HIS A 174 -0.86 12.20 11.95
C HIS A 174 -0.87 13.39 10.97
N PHE A 175 -1.25 13.17 9.71
CA PHE A 175 -1.52 14.26 8.75
C PHE A 175 -2.60 15.20 9.27
N LYS A 176 -3.78 14.67 9.59
CA LYS A 176 -4.95 15.45 9.99
C LYS A 176 -4.70 16.29 11.25
N HIS A 177 -4.00 15.74 12.23
CA HIS A 177 -3.73 16.40 13.50
C HIS A 177 -2.67 17.51 13.39
N ASN A 178 -1.63 17.32 12.59
CA ASN A 178 -0.46 18.22 12.61
C ASN A 178 -0.40 19.15 11.39
N PHE A 179 -1.00 18.73 10.26
CA PHE A 179 -0.85 19.40 8.97
C PHE A 179 -2.14 19.32 8.13
N GLY A 180 -3.31 19.44 8.75
CA GLY A 180 -4.62 19.31 8.10
C GLY A 180 -4.88 20.33 6.99
N GLU A 181 -4.14 21.45 6.98
CA GLU A 181 -4.16 22.46 5.93
C GLU A 181 -3.33 22.08 4.69
N MET A 182 -2.46 21.08 4.80
CA MET A 182 -1.59 20.66 3.72
C MET A 182 -2.36 19.84 2.67
N GLY A 183 -2.00 20.04 1.41
CA GLY A 183 -2.51 19.25 0.30
C GLY A 183 -2.64 20.09 -0.96
N VAL A 184 -3.44 19.60 -1.90
CA VAL A 184 -3.76 20.29 -3.14
C VAL A 184 -5.28 20.35 -3.30
N PRO A 185 -5.90 21.54 -3.28
CA PRO A 185 -7.33 21.66 -3.53
C PRO A 185 -7.60 21.34 -5.00
N ILE A 186 -8.64 20.57 -5.31
CA ILE A 186 -9.00 20.26 -6.71
C ILE A 186 -9.79 21.41 -7.33
N SER A 187 -10.85 21.85 -6.64
CA SER A 187 -11.68 23.00 -6.98
C SER A 187 -11.37 24.21 -6.09
N LEU A 188 -11.87 25.39 -6.49
CA LEU A 188 -11.80 26.59 -5.65
C LEU A 188 -12.69 26.39 -4.41
N GLY A 189 -12.13 26.57 -3.21
CA GLY A 189 -12.85 26.37 -1.95
C GLY A 189 -13.09 24.90 -1.54
N GLY A 190 -12.66 23.93 -2.37
CA GLY A 190 -12.74 22.51 -2.03
C GLY A 190 -11.66 22.08 -1.02
N PRO A 191 -11.87 20.97 -0.30
CA PRO A 191 -10.90 20.46 0.65
C PRO A 191 -9.59 20.07 -0.07
N PRO A 192 -8.43 20.33 0.53
CA PRO A 192 -7.15 19.93 -0.03
C PRO A 192 -6.99 18.41 0.07
N VAL A 193 -6.59 17.77 -1.03
CA VAL A 193 -6.19 16.36 -1.01
C VAL A 193 -4.72 16.27 -0.65
N SER A 194 -4.42 15.67 0.51
CA SER A 194 -3.05 15.55 1.04
C SER A 194 -2.39 14.23 0.65
N HIS A 195 -3.16 13.14 0.65
CA HIS A 195 -2.65 11.80 0.35
C HIS A 195 -3.75 10.86 -0.16
N LEU A 196 -3.32 9.78 -0.79
CA LEU A 196 -4.15 8.63 -1.18
C LEU A 196 -3.43 7.35 -0.80
N LEU A 197 -4.16 6.46 -0.13
CA LEU A 197 -3.71 5.16 0.33
C LEU A 197 -4.51 4.08 -0.34
N TYR A 198 -3.80 3.09 -0.85
CA TYR A 198 -4.37 1.82 -1.25
C TYR A 198 -3.50 0.72 -0.65
N ALA A 199 -3.81 0.37 0.60
CA ALA A 199 -2.95 -0.46 1.43
C ALA A 199 -1.52 0.13 1.52
N ASP A 200 -0.51 -0.56 0.98
CA ASP A 200 0.89 -0.14 1.00
C ASP A 200 1.27 0.84 -0.12
N ASP A 201 0.42 1.05 -1.12
CA ASP A 201 0.62 2.07 -2.16
C ASP A 201 0.21 3.45 -1.63
N ILE A 202 1.19 4.35 -1.46
CA ILE A 202 1.00 5.68 -0.87
C ILE A 202 1.35 6.77 -1.88
N LEU A 203 0.43 7.71 -2.10
CA LEU A 203 0.67 8.96 -2.82
C LEU A 203 0.46 10.15 -1.90
N PHE A 204 1.43 11.07 -1.86
CA PHE A 204 1.27 12.39 -1.25
C PHE A 204 1.13 13.47 -2.31
N PHE A 205 0.46 14.56 -1.95
CA PHE A 205 0.30 15.76 -2.76
C PHE A 205 0.47 17.00 -1.89
N ALA A 206 1.30 17.95 -2.32
CA ALA A 206 1.42 19.24 -1.64
C ALA A 206 1.98 20.33 -2.54
N GLY A 207 1.87 21.59 -2.10
CA GLY A 207 2.59 22.71 -2.71
C GLY A 207 4.10 22.49 -2.70
N ALA A 208 4.77 22.80 -3.81
CA ALA A 208 6.22 22.63 -3.97
C ALA A 208 7.00 23.66 -3.15
N SER A 209 7.22 23.34 -1.89
CA SER A 209 8.00 24.11 -0.94
C SER A 209 8.79 23.19 -0.02
N LEU A 210 9.94 23.68 0.47
CA LEU A 210 10.74 22.93 1.46
C LEU A 210 9.99 22.70 2.76
N VAL A 211 9.10 23.62 3.14
CA VAL A 211 8.28 23.47 4.35
C VAL A 211 7.39 22.24 4.22
N ASN A 212 6.62 22.13 3.14
CA ASN A 212 5.74 20.98 2.93
C ASN A 212 6.51 19.67 2.77
N ALA A 213 7.64 19.69 2.06
CA ALA A 213 8.47 18.49 1.95
C ALA A 213 9.03 18.04 3.31
N ARG A 214 9.44 18.97 4.19
CA ARG A 214 9.85 18.62 5.56
C ARG A 214 8.71 18.06 6.39
N LYS A 215 7.48 18.61 6.26
CA LYS A 215 6.29 18.07 6.91
C LYS A 215 6.06 16.61 6.49
N VAL A 216 6.04 16.34 5.18
CA VAL A 216 5.90 14.96 4.65
C VAL A 216 7.02 14.04 5.13
N THR A 217 8.28 14.50 5.12
CA THR A 217 9.40 13.71 5.65
C THR A 217 9.23 13.41 7.15
N SER A 218 8.81 14.40 7.96
CA SER A 218 8.56 14.21 9.40
C SER A 218 7.49 13.13 9.63
N ILE A 219 6.38 13.23 8.90
CA ILE A 219 5.29 12.26 9.00
C ILE A 219 5.77 10.85 8.67
N LEU A 220 6.53 10.70 7.58
CA LEU A 220 7.07 9.41 7.18
C LEU A 220 8.06 8.87 8.22
N THR A 221 8.92 9.73 8.78
CA THR A 221 9.88 9.34 9.83
C THR A 221 9.15 8.87 11.08
N ASP A 222 8.16 9.61 11.56
CA ASP A 222 7.38 9.27 12.74
C ASP A 222 6.60 7.97 12.51
N TYR A 223 5.89 7.87 11.39
CA TYR A 223 5.13 6.67 11.02
C TYR A 223 6.04 5.43 10.91
N CYS A 224 7.20 5.54 10.26
CA CYS A 224 8.19 4.46 10.20
C CYS A 224 8.70 4.08 11.60
N SER A 225 8.97 5.06 12.46
CA SER A 225 9.43 4.81 13.83
C SER A 225 8.39 4.05 14.67
N TRP A 226 7.11 4.36 14.47
CA TRP A 226 6.03 3.70 15.20
C TRP A 226 5.74 2.31 14.65
N THR A 227 5.73 2.14 13.33
CA THR A 227 5.28 0.88 12.70
C THR A 227 6.39 -0.14 12.47
N GLY A 228 7.66 0.29 12.48
CA GLY A 228 8.79 -0.52 12.03
C GLY A 228 8.95 -0.57 10.51
N GLN A 229 8.08 0.09 9.74
CA GLN A 229 8.19 0.16 8.29
C GLN A 229 9.37 1.04 7.85
N GLN A 230 9.80 0.87 6.61
CA GLN A 230 10.90 1.62 6.02
C GLN A 230 10.58 2.02 4.58
N VAL A 231 10.86 3.26 4.23
CA VAL A 231 10.68 3.78 2.88
C VAL A 231 11.76 3.23 1.95
N ASN A 232 11.34 2.60 0.85
CA ASN A 232 12.21 2.24 -0.26
C ASN A 232 12.50 3.48 -1.12
N ARG A 233 13.60 4.17 -0.83
CA ARG A 233 13.97 5.41 -1.53
C ARG A 233 14.26 5.21 -3.03
N THR A 234 14.72 4.02 -3.42
CA THR A 234 15.04 3.67 -4.81
C THR A 234 13.79 3.46 -5.65
N LYS A 235 12.71 2.94 -5.06
CA LYS A 235 11.42 2.72 -5.75
C LYS A 235 10.44 3.87 -5.56
N SER A 236 10.64 4.69 -4.53
CA SER A 236 9.88 5.92 -4.32
C SER A 236 10.26 6.95 -5.38
N ALA A 237 9.27 7.74 -5.80
CA ALA A 237 9.43 8.68 -6.89
C ALA A 237 8.68 9.99 -6.63
N VAL A 238 9.27 11.11 -7.06
CA VAL A 238 8.65 12.43 -6.98
C VAL A 238 8.40 13.02 -8.37
N LEU A 239 7.19 13.51 -8.56
CA LEU A 239 6.72 14.16 -9.78
C LEU A 239 6.34 15.61 -9.46
N PHE A 240 6.72 16.54 -10.33
CA PHE A 240 6.52 17.97 -10.11
C PHE A 240 5.62 18.58 -11.17
N SER A 241 4.90 19.64 -10.79
CA SER A 241 4.17 20.48 -11.74
C SER A 241 5.07 21.06 -12.82
N LYS A 242 4.48 21.36 -13.99
CA LYS A 242 5.22 21.86 -15.16
C LYS A 242 5.96 23.17 -14.85
N ARG A 243 5.34 24.05 -14.04
CA ARG A 243 5.85 25.38 -13.67
C ARG A 243 6.81 25.39 -12.47
N THR A 244 7.02 24.26 -11.79
CA THR A 244 7.92 24.24 -10.62
C THR A 244 9.35 24.57 -11.07
N PRO A 245 10.03 25.57 -10.46
CA PRO A 245 11.40 25.94 -10.85
C PRO A 245 12.38 24.78 -10.74
N SER A 246 13.33 24.67 -11.68
CA SER A 246 14.34 23.59 -11.70
C SER A 246 15.16 23.53 -10.41
N THR A 247 15.52 24.69 -9.86
CA THR A 247 16.20 24.84 -8.58
C THR A 247 15.38 24.29 -7.42
N MET A 248 14.06 24.54 -7.41
CA MET A 248 13.14 24.00 -6.41
C MET A 248 13.00 22.49 -6.55
N LYS A 249 12.86 21.96 -7.78
CA LYS A 249 12.82 20.51 -8.04
C LYS A 249 14.06 19.83 -7.47
N ALA A 250 15.26 20.34 -7.75
CA ALA A 250 16.52 19.77 -7.26
C ALA A 250 16.60 19.75 -5.73
N ARG A 251 16.22 20.86 -5.07
CA ARG A 251 16.20 20.95 -3.60
C ARG A 251 15.20 19.98 -2.97
N LEU A 252 14.01 19.86 -3.54
CA LEU A 252 12.97 18.94 -3.06
C LEU A 252 13.38 17.47 -3.27
N THR A 253 13.90 17.12 -4.45
CA THR A 253 14.43 15.79 -4.73
C THR A 253 15.54 15.40 -3.75
N LYS A 254 16.47 16.31 -3.44
CA LYS A 254 17.53 16.06 -2.44
C LYS A 254 16.95 15.86 -1.03
N LEU A 255 15.98 16.67 -0.62
CA LEU A 255 15.37 16.59 0.71
C LEU A 255 14.55 15.31 0.89
N LEU A 256 13.73 14.95 -0.10
CA LEU A 256 12.91 13.75 -0.09
C LEU A 256 13.76 12.49 -0.28
N GLY A 257 14.89 12.61 -0.98
CA GLY A 257 15.84 11.54 -1.24
C GLY A 257 15.23 10.39 -2.05
N CYS A 258 14.48 10.74 -3.10
CA CYS A 258 13.82 9.81 -4.02
C CYS A 258 14.06 10.24 -5.47
N CYS A 259 13.82 9.36 -6.43
CA CYS A 259 14.06 9.65 -7.85
C CYS A 259 13.06 10.68 -8.38
N ARG A 260 13.55 11.69 -9.10
CA ARG A 260 12.68 12.61 -9.87
C ARG A 260 12.22 11.90 -11.14
N VAL A 261 10.91 11.89 -11.38
CA VAL A 261 10.30 11.30 -12.57
C VAL A 261 9.31 12.27 -13.23
N ASP A 262 9.08 12.08 -14.52
CA ASP A 262 8.01 12.77 -15.26
C ASP A 262 6.75 11.91 -15.42
N GLU A 263 6.85 10.62 -15.11
CA GLU A 263 5.75 9.67 -15.07
C GLU A 263 5.99 8.53 -14.07
N PHE A 264 4.91 8.00 -13.49
CA PHE A 264 4.93 6.77 -12.68
C PHE A 264 3.60 6.00 -12.85
N GLU A 265 3.58 4.73 -12.46
CA GLU A 265 2.36 3.92 -12.41
C GLU A 265 1.79 3.92 -10.99
N TYR A 266 0.47 4.08 -10.86
CA TYR A 266 -0.27 3.94 -9.61
C TYR A 266 -1.51 3.07 -9.88
N LEU A 267 -1.62 1.95 -9.17
CA LEU A 267 -2.75 1.02 -9.28
C LEU A 267 -3.07 0.56 -10.72
N GLY A 268 -2.04 0.32 -11.52
CA GLY A 268 -2.20 -0.11 -12.92
C GLY A 268 -2.38 1.04 -13.92
N ILE A 269 -2.45 2.29 -13.44
CA ILE A 269 -2.72 3.48 -14.26
C ILE A 269 -1.48 4.36 -14.34
N LYS A 270 -1.18 4.84 -15.54
CA LYS A 270 -0.05 5.71 -15.80
C LYS A 270 -0.36 7.17 -15.47
N PHE A 271 0.42 7.74 -14.57
CA PHE A 271 0.38 9.14 -14.15
C PHE A 271 1.55 9.83 -14.82
N ALA A 272 1.30 10.68 -15.81
CA ALA A 272 2.35 11.31 -16.61
C ALA A 272 2.11 12.81 -16.78
N MET A 273 3.18 13.61 -16.83
CA MET A 273 3.10 15.06 -17.06
C MET A 273 2.80 15.46 -18.52
N ARG A 274 2.90 14.53 -19.45
CA ARG A 274 2.50 14.67 -20.86
C ARG A 274 1.06 14.22 -21.10
N ARG A 275 0.56 14.41 -22.32
CA ARG A 275 -0.69 13.78 -22.77
C ARG A 275 -0.43 12.28 -22.96
N LEU A 276 -1.31 11.44 -22.40
CA LEU A 276 -1.26 10.00 -22.63
C LEU A 276 -1.70 9.71 -24.07
N THR A 277 -1.05 8.72 -24.70
CA THR A 277 -1.34 8.27 -26.06
C THR A 277 -1.93 6.87 -26.02
N ARG A 278 -2.46 6.38 -27.16
CA ARG A 278 -2.96 4.99 -27.26
C ARG A 278 -1.90 3.96 -26.86
N LEU A 279 -0.62 4.24 -27.14
CA LEU A 279 0.50 3.35 -26.83
C LEU A 279 0.70 3.15 -25.32
N ASP A 280 0.37 4.15 -24.49
CA ASP A 280 0.49 4.03 -23.04
C ASP A 280 -0.47 2.99 -22.45
N PHE A 281 -1.54 2.65 -23.17
CA PHE A 281 -2.51 1.64 -22.77
C PHE A 281 -2.21 0.26 -23.38
N SER A 282 -1.23 0.15 -24.29
CA SER A 282 -0.85 -1.12 -24.92
C SER A 282 -0.53 -2.23 -23.90
N PRO A 283 0.22 -1.99 -22.80
CA PRO A 283 0.49 -3.04 -21.81
C PRO A 283 -0.78 -3.56 -21.12
N LEU A 284 -1.77 -2.69 -20.89
CA LEU A 284 -3.05 -3.09 -20.31
C LEU A 284 -3.84 -3.94 -21.31
N VAL A 285 -3.91 -3.50 -22.57
CA VAL A 285 -4.58 -4.25 -23.65
C VAL A 285 -3.90 -5.60 -23.88
N GLN A 286 -2.57 -5.66 -23.84
CA GLN A 286 -1.81 -6.91 -23.95
C GLN A 286 -2.10 -7.86 -22.79
N ARG A 287 -2.14 -7.37 -21.55
CA ARG A 287 -2.54 -8.18 -20.39
C ARG A 287 -3.96 -8.71 -20.54
N ALA A 288 -4.92 -7.87 -20.95
CA ALA A 288 -6.29 -8.30 -21.20
C ALA A 288 -6.36 -9.38 -22.29
N ARG A 289 -5.65 -9.19 -23.41
CA ARG A 289 -5.55 -10.17 -24.49
C ARG A 289 -4.94 -11.50 -24.04
N ALA A 290 -3.85 -11.44 -23.26
CA ALA A 290 -3.20 -12.63 -22.72
C ALA A 290 -4.17 -13.43 -21.82
N HIS A 291 -4.95 -12.75 -20.99
CA HIS A 291 -6.00 -13.38 -20.19
C HIS A 291 -7.10 -14.02 -21.04
N THR A 292 -7.60 -13.35 -22.08
CA THR A 292 -8.65 -13.91 -22.95
C THR A 292 -8.15 -15.07 -23.82
N LEU A 293 -6.88 -15.01 -24.25
CA LEU A 293 -6.28 -16.10 -25.05
C LEU A 293 -6.01 -17.33 -24.17
N GLY A 294 -5.64 -17.15 -22.90
CA GLY A 294 -5.52 -18.25 -21.94
C GLY A 294 -6.81 -19.06 -21.81
N TRP A 295 -7.97 -18.39 -21.82
CA TRP A 295 -9.27 -19.07 -21.82
C TRP A 295 -9.57 -19.83 -23.12
N GLY A 296 -9.06 -19.33 -24.27
CA GLY A 296 -9.20 -20.00 -25.56
C GLY A 296 -8.31 -21.24 -25.70
N SER A 297 -7.12 -21.24 -25.12
CA SER A 297 -6.19 -22.38 -25.16
C SER A 297 -6.56 -23.51 -24.20
N ASP A 298 -7.23 -23.21 -23.08
CA ASP A 298 -7.64 -24.22 -22.10
C ASP A 298 -8.82 -25.09 -22.58
N ILE A 299 -9.66 -24.60 -23.50
CA ILE A 299 -10.79 -25.40 -24.05
C ILE A 299 -10.28 -26.55 -24.93
N SER A 300 -9.13 -26.40 -25.61
CA SER A 300 -8.51 -27.48 -26.39
C SER A 300 -7.83 -28.56 -25.55
N GLN A 301 -7.49 -28.29 -24.29
CA GLN A 301 -6.88 -29.29 -23.40
C GLN A 301 -7.92 -30.16 -22.66
N TRP A 302 -9.19 -29.74 -22.59
CA TRP A 302 -10.27 -30.51 -21.98
C TRP A 302 -11.06 -31.40 -22.95
N LEU A 303 -10.87 -31.25 -24.26
CA LEU A 303 -11.53 -32.08 -25.29
C LEU A 303 -10.67 -33.27 -25.77
N VAL A 304 -9.52 -33.52 -25.14
CA VAL A 304 -8.67 -34.70 -25.39
C VAL A 304 -8.35 -35.40 -24.07
N ARG A 305 -9.37 -35.93 -23.40
CA ARG A 305 -9.29 -37.09 -22.51
C ARG A 305 -10.61 -37.85 -22.54
#